data_AF-A0A0Q8S6V4-F1
#
_entry.id   AF-A0A0Q8S6V4-F1
#
_cell.length_a   1.000
_cell.length_b   1.000
_cell.length_c   1.000
_cell.angle_alpha   90.00
_cell.angle_beta   90.00
_cell.angle_gamma   90.00
#
_symmetry.space_group_name_H-M   'P 1'
#
loop_
_entity.id
_entity.type
_entity.pdbx_description
1 polymer ?
#
loop_
_entity_poly.entity_id
_entity_poly.type
_entity_poly.pdbx_seq_one_letter_code
_entity_poly.pdbx_strand_id
1 'polypeptide(L)'
;MIGTDGSVWIWGKGTNLGGTDKTTAPVRVMQANGAAFDAGRVGDAAGTFSGGQTGPLSNVTVDVGATVSTLHRGKTGRVYVAALAGSTVLFLGPNGWAPYTGGAFPAYLSGALPRTVPVRIASGLNFSGLEGVQLVVGYGVGDDATAAAEMVRAGRYQVVHTLN
;
A
#
# COMPACT_ATOMS: atom_id res chain seq x y z
N MET A 1 15.82 -23.12 -3.36
CA MET A 1 14.48 -22.49 -3.38
C MET A 1 14.53 -21.23 -2.53
N ILE A 2 13.84 -20.17 -2.96
CA ILE A 2 13.69 -18.91 -2.21
C ILE A 2 12.25 -18.88 -1.68
N GLY A 3 12.08 -18.71 -0.37
CA GLY A 3 10.79 -18.52 0.28
C GLY A 3 10.24 -17.11 0.05
N THR A 4 8.93 -16.95 0.19
CA THR A 4 8.26 -15.64 0.09
C THR A 4 8.65 -14.67 1.21
N ASP A 5 9.37 -15.15 2.22
CA ASP A 5 9.99 -14.40 3.30
C ASP A 5 11.46 -14.04 3.03
N GLY A 6 12.00 -14.33 1.82
CA GLY A 6 13.41 -14.09 1.47
C GLY A 6 14.36 -15.19 1.92
N SER A 7 13.88 -16.20 2.65
CA SER A 7 14.70 -17.32 3.12
C SER A 7 15.19 -18.20 1.97
N VAL A 8 16.46 -18.56 1.96
CA VAL A 8 17.02 -19.43 0.92
C VAL A 8 17.29 -20.81 1.50
N TRP A 9 16.82 -21.83 0.79
CA TRP A 9 16.95 -23.24 1.15
C TRP A 9 17.61 -24.02 0.02
N ILE A 10 18.55 -24.88 0.36
CA ILE A 10 19.26 -25.76 -0.58
C ILE A 10 19.04 -27.22 -0.21
N TRP A 11 19.07 -28.09 -1.22
CA TRP A 11 19.07 -29.53 -1.08
C TRP A 11 20.19 -30.09 -1.95
N GLY A 12 20.85 -31.15 -1.50
CA GLY A 12 21.99 -31.71 -2.21
C GLY A 12 22.49 -33.00 -1.60
N LYS A 13 23.14 -33.82 -2.42
CA LYS A 13 23.80 -35.07 -2.03
C LYS A 13 25.29 -34.95 -2.38
N GLY A 14 26.16 -35.02 -1.38
CA GLY A 14 27.62 -34.91 -1.57
C GLY A 14 28.12 -33.46 -1.66
N THR A 15 29.32 -33.26 -2.20
CA THR A 15 30.11 -32.01 -2.14
C THR A 15 29.53 -30.78 -2.85
N ASN A 16 28.32 -30.86 -3.40
CA ASN A 16 27.75 -29.79 -4.22
C ASN A 16 26.46 -29.23 -3.59
N LEU A 17 26.62 -28.52 -2.47
CA LEU A 17 25.65 -27.67 -1.76
C LEU A 17 24.96 -28.31 -0.53
N GLY A 18 25.64 -28.18 0.62
CA GLY A 18 25.02 -28.24 1.95
C GLY A 18 25.58 -29.33 2.87
N GLY A 19 26.72 -29.06 3.52
CA GLY A 19 27.26 -29.88 4.61
C GLY A 19 27.86 -31.23 4.20
N THR A 20 28.73 -31.78 5.04
CA THR A 20 29.39 -33.08 4.85
C THR A 20 28.44 -34.28 4.89
N ASP A 21 27.20 -34.08 5.37
CA ASP A 21 26.26 -35.16 5.61
C ASP A 21 25.04 -35.08 4.70
N LYS A 22 24.67 -36.23 4.13
CA LYS A 22 23.55 -36.42 3.21
C LYS A 22 22.24 -35.98 3.87
N THR A 23 21.75 -34.80 3.55
CA THR A 23 20.47 -34.32 4.06
C THR A 23 19.36 -34.56 3.03
N THR A 24 18.39 -35.38 3.40
CA THR A 24 17.10 -35.50 2.68
C THR A 24 16.14 -34.36 3.04
N ALA A 25 16.47 -33.57 4.06
CA ALA A 25 15.74 -32.37 4.45
C ALA A 25 16.38 -31.11 3.85
N PRO A 26 15.59 -30.11 3.42
CA PRO A 26 16.13 -28.84 2.95
C PRO A 26 16.93 -28.14 4.07
N VAL A 27 18.13 -27.66 3.75
CA VAL A 27 18.99 -26.92 4.67
C VAL A 27 18.92 -25.43 4.36
N ARG A 28 18.78 -24.61 5.41
CA ARG A 28 18.75 -23.16 5.27
C ARG A 28 20.15 -22.64 4.94
N VAL A 29 20.23 -21.74 3.96
CA VAL A 29 21.49 -21.08 3.63
C VAL A 29 21.81 -20.05 4.70
N MET A 30 23.04 -20.13 5.22
CA MET A 30 23.58 -19.24 6.23
C MET A 30 24.75 -18.45 5.64
N GLN A 31 24.90 -17.21 6.05
CA GLN A 31 26.06 -16.37 5.77
C GLN A 31 27.27 -16.83 6.60
N ALA A 32 28.48 -16.41 6.20
CA ALA A 32 29.72 -16.79 6.88
C ALA A 32 29.78 -16.33 8.35
N ASN A 33 29.01 -15.30 8.72
CA ASN A 33 28.87 -14.80 10.09
C ASN A 33 27.83 -15.57 10.93
N GLY A 34 27.25 -16.66 10.40
CA GLY A 34 26.23 -17.45 11.09
C GLY A 34 24.81 -16.85 11.05
N ALA A 35 24.61 -15.69 10.40
CA ALA A 35 23.26 -15.18 10.13
C ALA A 35 22.60 -15.95 8.99
N ALA A 36 21.27 -16.00 8.95
CA ALA A 36 20.59 -16.55 7.78
C ALA A 36 20.86 -15.68 6.54
N PHE A 37 21.06 -16.32 5.39
CA PHE A 37 21.07 -15.62 4.12
C PHE A 37 19.64 -15.21 3.76
N ASP A 38 19.45 -13.92 3.51
CA ASP A 38 18.21 -13.32 3.07
C ASP A 38 18.44 -12.74 1.67
N ALA A 39 17.78 -13.32 0.67
CA ALA A 39 17.89 -12.87 -0.73
C ALA A 39 17.12 -11.56 -0.99
N GLY A 40 16.53 -10.96 0.04
CA GLY A 40 15.51 -9.94 -0.07
C GLY A 40 14.16 -10.59 -0.32
N ARG A 41 13.16 -10.15 0.45
CA ARG A 41 11.77 -10.57 0.26
C ARG A 41 11.31 -10.13 -1.14
N VAL A 42 11.12 -11.10 -2.05
CA VAL A 42 10.54 -10.82 -3.38
C VAL A 42 9.11 -10.36 -3.19
N GLY A 43 8.92 -9.04 -3.05
CA GLY A 43 7.62 -8.41 -2.90
C GLY A 43 7.52 -7.21 -1.95
N ASP A 44 8.60 -6.83 -1.25
CA ASP A 44 8.61 -5.60 -0.43
C ASP A 44 8.67 -4.31 -1.25
N ALA A 45 8.42 -4.36 -2.56
CA ALA A 45 8.13 -3.15 -3.32
C ALA A 45 6.92 -2.47 -2.68
N ALA A 46 7.17 -1.31 -2.06
CA ALA A 46 6.13 -0.48 -1.48
C ALA A 46 5.08 -0.20 -2.55
N GLY A 47 3.81 -0.12 -2.13
CA GLY A 47 2.79 0.33 -3.07
C GLY A 47 3.14 1.72 -3.60
N THR A 48 2.89 1.97 -4.88
CA THR A 48 3.09 3.31 -5.44
C THR A 48 1.80 4.10 -5.36
N PHE A 49 1.92 5.40 -5.15
CA PHE A 49 0.78 6.31 -5.08
C PHE A 49 0.95 7.38 -6.14
N SER A 50 -0.16 7.78 -6.77
CA SER A 50 -0.16 8.74 -7.86
C SER A 50 -1.40 9.61 -7.79
N GLY A 51 -1.25 10.88 -8.16
CA GLY A 51 -2.34 11.82 -8.30
C GLY A 51 -2.08 12.72 -9.48
N GLY A 52 -3.14 13.22 -10.08
CA GLY A 52 -3.06 14.11 -11.22
C GLY A 52 -4.29 14.97 -11.33
N GLN A 53 -4.07 16.17 -11.87
CA GLN A 53 -5.10 17.14 -12.17
C GLN A 53 -4.98 17.55 -13.63
N THR A 54 -6.12 17.70 -14.28
CA THR A 54 -6.20 18.27 -15.63
C THR A 54 -7.28 19.35 -15.67
N GLY A 55 -6.98 20.44 -16.36
CA GLY A 55 -7.84 21.62 -16.43
C GLY A 55 -7.66 22.60 -15.25
N PRO A 56 -8.22 23.82 -15.38
CA PRO A 56 -8.22 24.81 -14.32
C PRO A 56 -9.15 24.39 -13.17
N LEU A 57 -8.94 24.92 -11.96
CA LEU A 57 -9.83 24.67 -10.82
C LEU A 57 -11.31 25.01 -11.10
N SER A 58 -11.60 25.92 -12.03
CA SER A 58 -12.98 26.23 -12.44
C SER A 58 -13.69 25.12 -13.21
N ASN A 59 -12.94 24.16 -13.78
CA ASN A 59 -13.44 23.02 -14.53
C ASN A 59 -12.40 21.89 -14.48
N VAL A 60 -12.27 21.29 -13.30
CA VAL A 60 -11.15 20.40 -12.98
C VAL A 60 -11.54 18.94 -13.07
N THR A 61 -10.61 18.14 -13.56
CA THR A 61 -10.65 16.69 -13.47
C THR A 61 -9.49 16.20 -12.63
N VAL A 62 -9.78 15.47 -11.56
CA VAL A 62 -8.79 15.00 -10.60
C VAL A 62 -8.90 13.49 -10.44
N ASP A 63 -7.77 12.83 -10.65
CA ASP A 63 -7.62 11.39 -10.55
C ASP A 63 -6.52 11.08 -9.54
N VAL A 64 -6.78 10.13 -8.64
CA VAL A 64 -5.79 9.59 -7.74
C VAL A 64 -5.79 8.08 -7.80
N GLY A 65 -4.71 7.47 -7.36
CA GLY A 65 -4.67 6.03 -7.28
C GLY A 65 -3.47 5.48 -6.54
N ALA A 66 -3.54 4.17 -6.33
CA ALA A 66 -2.46 3.42 -5.74
C ALA A 66 -2.27 2.09 -6.48
N THR A 67 -1.02 1.66 -6.62
CA THR A 67 -0.67 0.30 -6.96
C THR A 67 -0.34 -0.44 -5.68
N VAL A 68 -1.07 -1.50 -5.37
CA VAL A 68 -0.85 -2.29 -4.15
C VAL A 68 0.38 -3.16 -4.32
N SER A 69 1.20 -3.27 -3.26
CA SER A 69 2.36 -4.16 -3.20
C SER A 69 1.96 -5.60 -3.54
N THR A 70 2.84 -6.34 -4.24
CA THR A 70 2.57 -7.74 -4.61
C THR A 70 2.30 -8.64 -3.41
N LEU A 71 2.85 -8.34 -2.23
CA LEU A 71 2.63 -9.11 -0.99
C LEU A 71 1.26 -8.90 -0.35
N HIS A 72 0.54 -7.85 -0.76
CA HIS A 72 -0.74 -7.45 -0.16
C HIS A 72 -1.93 -7.70 -1.08
N ARG A 73 -1.70 -7.89 -2.39
CA ARG A 73 -2.75 -8.19 -3.36
C ARG A 73 -3.51 -9.46 -2.96
N GLY A 74 -4.84 -9.40 -3.05
CA GLY A 74 -5.73 -10.50 -2.70
C GLY A 74 -5.92 -10.73 -1.19
N LYS A 75 -5.15 -10.08 -0.32
CA LYS A 75 -5.41 -10.10 1.13
C LYS A 75 -6.56 -9.17 1.45
N THR A 76 -7.32 -9.50 2.48
CA THR A 76 -8.30 -8.59 3.06
C THR A 76 -7.61 -7.31 3.51
N GLY A 77 -8.12 -6.18 3.07
CA GLY A 77 -7.58 -4.86 3.38
C GLY A 77 -8.63 -3.78 3.20
N ARG A 78 -8.17 -2.55 3.41
CA ARG A 78 -8.95 -1.32 3.24
C ARG A 78 -8.10 -0.30 2.49
N VAL A 79 -8.74 0.45 1.59
CA VAL A 79 -8.15 1.59 0.91
C VAL A 79 -8.83 2.85 1.40
N TYR A 80 -8.03 3.86 1.67
CA TYR A 80 -8.46 5.13 2.23
C TYR A 80 -8.06 6.24 1.26
N VAL A 81 -8.99 7.16 1.05
CA VAL A 81 -8.78 8.36 0.26
C VAL A 81 -9.23 9.53 1.13
N ALA A 82 -8.32 10.47 1.34
CA ALA A 82 -8.55 11.62 2.20
C ALA A 82 -8.17 12.93 1.50
N ALA A 83 -8.79 14.01 1.94
CA ALA A 83 -8.49 15.37 1.53
C ALA A 83 -8.19 16.20 2.78
N LEU A 84 -7.04 16.87 2.79
CA LEU A 84 -6.61 17.77 3.85
C LEU A 84 -6.93 19.20 3.40
N ALA A 85 -7.97 19.78 3.98
CA ALA A 85 -8.43 21.15 3.73
C ALA A 85 -8.16 22.00 4.98
N GLY A 86 -6.96 22.55 5.08
CA GLY A 86 -6.50 23.26 6.28
C GLY A 86 -6.43 22.32 7.48
N SER A 87 -7.22 22.60 8.53
CA SER A 87 -7.36 21.74 9.71
C SER A 87 -8.41 20.65 9.57
N THR A 88 -9.21 20.68 8.49
CA THR A 88 -10.27 19.68 8.25
C THR A 88 -9.73 18.53 7.44
N VAL A 89 -9.89 17.31 7.95
CA VAL A 89 -9.63 16.08 7.20
C VAL A 89 -10.98 15.54 6.72
N LEU A 90 -11.12 15.33 5.42
CA LEU A 90 -12.27 14.63 4.83
C LEU A 90 -11.83 13.26 4.33
N PHE A 91 -12.68 12.26 4.48
CA PHE A 91 -12.50 10.95 3.85
C PHE A 91 -13.57 10.72 2.79
N LEU A 92 -13.16 10.09 1.69
CA LEU A 92 -14.07 9.62 0.66
C LEU A 92 -14.50 8.19 1.02
N GLY A 93 -15.73 8.07 1.51
CA GLY A 93 -16.37 6.78 1.79
C GLY A 93 -17.39 6.39 0.72
N PRO A 94 -18.18 5.32 0.95
CA PRO A 94 -19.21 4.86 0.02
C PRO A 94 -20.33 5.89 -0.22
N ASN A 95 -20.54 6.80 0.73
CA ASN A 95 -21.55 7.86 0.65
C ASN A 95 -20.98 9.20 0.15
N GLY A 96 -19.73 9.22 -0.32
CA GLY A 96 -19.03 10.44 -0.74
C GLY A 96 -18.11 11.01 0.35
N TRP A 97 -17.75 12.28 0.17
CA TRP A 97 -16.85 13.01 1.06
C TRP A 97 -17.53 13.36 2.37
N ALA A 98 -16.91 12.98 3.50
CA ALA A 98 -17.38 13.34 4.83
C ALA A 98 -16.21 13.83 5.70
N PRO A 99 -16.41 14.86 6.54
CA PRO A 99 -15.41 15.26 7.51
C PRO A 99 -15.16 14.13 8.52
N TYR A 100 -13.90 13.94 8.89
CA TYR A 100 -13.53 13.00 9.91
C TYR A 100 -13.83 13.57 11.30
N THR A 101 -14.79 12.97 12.00
CA THR A 101 -15.23 13.39 13.33
C THR A 101 -14.70 12.48 14.45
N GLY A 102 -13.75 11.59 14.14
CA GLY A 102 -13.22 10.57 15.04
C GLY A 102 -13.76 9.18 14.76
N GLY A 103 -13.17 8.16 15.41
CA GLY A 103 -13.53 6.76 15.24
C GLY A 103 -12.79 6.07 14.07
N ALA A 104 -13.43 5.06 13.47
CA ALA A 104 -12.81 4.32 12.36
C ALA A 104 -12.70 5.18 11.11
N PHE A 105 -11.58 5.05 10.37
CA PHE A 105 -11.43 5.73 9.10
C PHE A 105 -12.43 5.17 8.08
N PRO A 106 -13.22 6.03 7.41
CA PRO A 106 -14.09 5.59 6.32
C PRO A 106 -13.24 5.01 5.18
N ALA A 107 -13.46 3.73 4.88
CA ALA A 107 -12.80 3.08 3.77
C ALA A 107 -13.50 3.44 2.45
N TYR A 108 -12.71 3.83 1.46
CA TYR A 108 -13.17 3.98 0.07
C TYR A 108 -13.47 2.60 -0.54
N LEU A 109 -12.58 1.64 -0.28
CA LEU A 109 -12.71 0.27 -0.75
C LEU A 109 -12.38 -0.70 0.38
N SER A 110 -13.22 -1.73 0.51
CA SER A 110 -13.09 -2.79 1.51
C SER A 110 -13.13 -4.16 0.84
N GLY A 111 -12.27 -5.07 1.29
CA GLY A 111 -12.24 -6.46 0.81
C GLY A 111 -10.85 -6.87 0.34
N ALA A 112 -10.80 -7.80 -0.63
CA ALA A 112 -9.54 -8.25 -1.20
C ALA A 112 -8.86 -7.09 -1.94
N LEU A 113 -7.62 -6.74 -1.54
CA LEU A 113 -6.92 -5.62 -2.14
C LEU A 113 -6.62 -5.88 -3.63
N PRO A 114 -7.09 -4.99 -4.54
CA PRO A 114 -6.85 -5.14 -5.97
C PRO A 114 -5.40 -4.82 -6.32
N ARG A 115 -5.00 -5.12 -7.57
CA ARG A 115 -3.67 -4.72 -8.09
C ARG A 115 -3.51 -3.20 -8.14
N THR A 116 -4.55 -2.51 -8.59
CA THR A 116 -4.59 -1.06 -8.78
C THR A 116 -5.91 -0.52 -8.26
N VAL A 117 -5.86 0.64 -7.62
CA VAL A 117 -7.04 1.36 -7.15
C VAL A 117 -7.11 2.69 -7.90
N PRO A 118 -7.83 2.76 -9.03
CA PRO A 118 -8.14 4.04 -9.66
C PRO A 118 -9.28 4.71 -8.89
N VAL A 119 -9.11 5.99 -8.55
CA VAL A 119 -10.12 6.79 -7.86
C VAL A 119 -10.29 8.10 -8.61
N ARG A 120 -11.45 8.25 -9.27
CA ARG A 120 -11.89 9.53 -9.82
C ARG A 120 -12.41 10.39 -8.69
N ILE A 121 -11.72 11.49 -8.38
CA ILE A 121 -12.13 12.41 -7.31
C ILE A 121 -13.17 13.40 -7.82
N ALA A 122 -12.96 13.91 -9.03
CA ALA A 122 -13.85 14.87 -9.68
C ALA A 122 -13.67 14.82 -11.18
N SER A 123 -14.74 15.19 -11.89
CA SER A 123 -14.71 15.39 -13.33
C SER A 123 -15.59 16.58 -13.67
N GLY A 124 -14.98 17.64 -14.19
CA GLY A 124 -15.66 18.85 -14.62
C GLY A 124 -16.33 19.65 -13.49
N LEU A 125 -15.77 19.60 -12.28
CA LEU A 125 -16.29 20.34 -11.12
C LEU A 125 -15.51 21.63 -10.91
N ASN A 126 -16.14 22.61 -10.24
CA ASN A 126 -15.50 23.84 -9.84
C ASN A 126 -14.93 23.70 -8.42
N PHE A 127 -13.61 23.65 -8.31
CA PHE A 127 -12.80 23.56 -7.10
C PHE A 127 -12.02 24.85 -6.82
N SER A 128 -12.42 26.00 -7.37
CA SER A 128 -11.72 27.27 -7.16
C SER A 128 -11.61 27.70 -5.70
N GLY A 129 -12.52 27.23 -4.83
CA GLY A 129 -12.46 27.44 -3.38
C GLY A 129 -11.64 26.41 -2.60
N LEU A 130 -11.02 25.44 -3.29
CA LEU A 130 -10.29 24.30 -2.70
C LEU A 130 -8.80 24.31 -3.09
N GLU A 131 -8.28 25.45 -3.53
CA GLU A 131 -6.86 25.63 -3.78
C GLU A 131 -6.06 25.31 -2.50
N GLY A 132 -4.98 24.54 -2.65
CA GLY A 132 -4.13 24.10 -1.55
C GLY A 132 -4.62 22.85 -0.81
N VAL A 133 -5.78 22.28 -1.16
CA VAL A 133 -6.22 21.00 -0.60
C VAL A 133 -5.29 19.87 -1.05
N GLN A 134 -4.77 19.11 -0.09
CA GLN A 134 -3.90 17.98 -0.35
C GLN A 134 -4.71 16.69 -0.38
N LEU A 135 -4.57 15.92 -1.46
CA LEU A 135 -5.17 14.62 -1.61
C LEU A 135 -4.20 13.54 -1.13
N VAL A 136 -4.70 12.64 -0.30
CA VAL A 136 -3.94 11.55 0.32
C VAL A 136 -4.60 10.23 -0.05
N VAL A 137 -3.78 9.25 -0.45
CA VAL A 137 -4.22 7.87 -0.66
C VAL A 137 -3.39 6.96 0.22
N GLY A 138 -4.04 5.99 0.84
CA GLY A 138 -3.38 5.00 1.68
C GLY A 138 -4.09 3.66 1.66
N TYR A 139 -3.39 2.59 2.04
CA TYR A 139 -4.00 1.28 2.18
C TYR A 139 -3.40 0.46 3.33
N GLY A 140 -4.26 -0.32 3.96
CA GLY A 140 -3.92 -1.20 5.08
C GLY A 140 -4.34 -2.64 4.79
N VAL A 141 -3.59 -3.59 5.35
CA VAL A 141 -3.95 -5.01 5.36
C VAL A 141 -4.64 -5.34 6.67
N GLY A 142 -5.73 -6.09 6.60
CA GLY A 142 -6.60 -6.42 7.73
C GLY A 142 -8.01 -5.85 7.57
N ASP A 143 -8.76 -5.87 8.67
CA ASP A 143 -10.12 -5.35 8.74
C ASP A 143 -10.17 -4.01 9.47
N ASP A 144 -11.03 -3.11 9.00
CA ASP A 144 -11.40 -1.81 9.57
C ASP A 144 -10.31 -1.17 10.45
N ALA A 145 -10.40 -1.34 11.78
CA ALA A 145 -9.47 -0.73 12.73
C ALA A 145 -8.03 -1.28 12.61
N THR A 146 -7.87 -2.57 12.34
CA THR A 146 -6.55 -3.20 12.15
C THR A 146 -5.89 -2.72 10.86
N ALA A 147 -6.66 -2.57 9.77
CA ALA A 147 -6.14 -2.04 8.51
C ALA A 147 -5.68 -0.58 8.66
N ALA A 148 -6.46 0.25 9.35
CA ALA A 148 -6.10 1.64 9.61
C ALA A 148 -4.82 1.75 10.46
N ALA A 149 -4.74 1.01 11.56
CA ALA A 149 -3.56 0.99 12.43
C ALA A 149 -2.32 0.48 11.68
N GLU A 150 -2.48 -0.56 10.85
CA GLU A 150 -1.40 -1.16 10.10
C GLU A 150 -0.91 -0.25 8.96
N MET A 151 -1.81 0.45 8.28
CA MET A 151 -1.47 1.51 7.31
C MET A 151 -0.60 2.60 7.94
N VAL A 152 -1.01 3.13 9.10
CA VAL A 152 -0.29 4.20 9.80
C VAL A 152 1.06 3.70 10.31
N ARG A 153 1.09 2.54 10.97
CA ARG A 153 2.32 1.92 11.49
C ARG A 153 3.34 1.63 10.39
N ALA A 154 2.87 1.19 9.22
CA ALA A 154 3.72 0.87 8.09
C ALA A 154 4.00 2.07 7.17
N GLY A 155 3.45 3.26 7.45
CA GLY A 155 3.63 4.46 6.63
C GLY A 155 3.11 4.33 5.20
N ARG A 156 2.09 3.49 4.96
CA ARG A 156 1.57 3.21 3.60
C ARG A 156 0.44 4.16 3.21
N TYR A 157 0.74 5.44 3.27
CA TYR A 157 -0.10 6.52 2.78
C TYR A 157 0.79 7.65 2.26
N GLN A 158 0.32 8.38 1.26
CA GLN A 158 1.09 9.47 0.67
C GLN A 158 0.16 10.58 0.19
N VAL A 159 0.62 11.83 0.33
CA VAL A 159 0.05 12.96 -0.41
C VAL A 159 0.37 12.76 -1.89
N VAL A 160 -0.67 12.58 -2.69
CA VAL A 160 -0.55 12.25 -4.11
C VAL A 160 -0.68 13.46 -5.01
N HIS A 161 -1.38 14.50 -4.56
CA HIS A 161 -1.60 15.73 -5.32
C HIS A 161 -2.01 16.88 -4.39
N THR A 162 -1.67 18.10 -4.77
CA THR A 162 -2.18 19.32 -4.15
C THR A 162 -2.95 20.10 -5.21
N LEU A 163 -4.22 20.42 -4.95
CA LEU A 163 -5.05 21.18 -5.87
C LEU A 163 -4.46 22.58 -6.08
N ASN A 164 -4.25 22.95 -7.35
CA ASN A 164 -3.68 24.24 -7.77
C ASN A 164 -4.21 24.71 -9.12
#